data_AF-A0A955YE05-F1
#
_entry.id   AF-A0A955YE05-F1
#
_cell.length_a   1.000
_cell.length_b   1.000
_cell.length_c   1.000
_cell.angle_alpha   90.00
_cell.angle_beta   90.00
_cell.angle_gamma   90.00
#
_symmetry.space_group_name_H-M   'P 1'
#
loop_
_entity.id
_entity.type
_entity.pdbx_description
1 polymer ?
#
loop_
_entity_poly.entity_id
_entity_poly.type
_entity_poly.pdbx_seq_one_letter_code
_entity_poly.pdbx_strand_id
1 'polypeptide(L)'
;MRAIPQVCAVVLMVVACGVAAPAPGDTDPPGVADTAMRPTTAWRQDVLVRLDGVPVAGAIVLQGGAPGHVRTAEDGTAVVEVDPAIPGDLVVVAAHPEARSVGEDVLRPGPRVALDLVRFDRSDDPAYVFQDPGTPERDAGTDTCAHCHVRQVADWVDSVHARAASNPVVHDVYAGTARHDEAPCMAAGGSWVEGPLPGGGSGLRCRLGVGVLPDLDPACDPGPCTTPTSTGGCADCHAPALDGVLGGRDLLEARGIAFDHGIHCDLCHKVAAVHLERPAGVGGRLEVVRPSEPATLAGLDRAPLTFGPYPDVLNPRMGAVVSPLLQEATFCAGCHELEQAALLPGADVDRGRWPTGRFPVQSTFSEWSAGPLAGVAPCQSCHMPPDPAAGNVADLDLLGGVGVGIASGWWRPPGSARR
;
A
#
# COMPACT_ATOMS: atom_id res chain seq x y z
N MET A 1 -52.55 51.90 13.26
CA MET A 1 -51.16 51.92 12.77
C MET A 1 -50.32 50.99 13.65
N ARG A 2 -50.01 49.80 13.11
CA ARG A 2 -48.83 48.96 13.40
C ARG A 2 -49.09 47.64 12.68
N ALA A 3 -48.57 47.59 11.46
CA ALA A 3 -48.63 46.44 10.58
C ALA A 3 -47.61 45.39 11.04
N ILE A 4 -48.02 44.14 11.01
CA ILE A 4 -47.20 42.94 11.16
C ILE A 4 -46.54 42.70 9.80
N PRO A 5 -45.21 42.55 9.68
CA PRO A 5 -44.61 42.20 8.41
C PRO A 5 -44.75 40.70 8.13
N GLN A 6 -45.10 40.44 6.88
CA GLN A 6 -45.32 39.13 6.27
C GLN A 6 -44.05 38.29 6.28
N VAL A 7 -44.20 37.01 6.62
CA VAL A 7 -43.19 35.98 6.39
C VAL A 7 -43.20 35.64 4.90
N CYS A 8 -42.14 35.99 4.18
CA CYS A 8 -41.87 35.50 2.84
C CYS A 8 -41.48 34.03 2.91
N ALA A 9 -42.39 33.14 2.50
CA ALA A 9 -42.06 31.77 2.15
C ALA A 9 -41.31 31.77 0.81
N VAL A 10 -40.02 31.45 0.84
CA VAL A 10 -39.26 31.12 -0.37
C VAL A 10 -39.68 29.73 -0.81
N VAL A 11 -40.34 29.66 -1.97
CA VAL A 11 -40.66 28.42 -2.69
C VAL A 11 -39.36 27.82 -3.22
N LEU A 12 -38.90 26.74 -2.58
CA LEU A 12 -37.85 25.88 -3.13
C LEU A 12 -38.51 24.95 -4.17
N MET A 13 -38.28 25.20 -5.46
CA MET A 13 -38.59 24.22 -6.50
C MET A 13 -37.63 23.02 -6.34
N VAL A 14 -38.12 21.97 -5.69
CA VAL A 14 -37.52 20.64 -5.76
C VAL A 14 -37.94 20.04 -7.10
N VAL A 15 -36.97 19.86 -8.01
CA VAL A 15 -37.12 18.95 -9.14
C VAL A 15 -37.11 17.55 -8.56
N ALA A 16 -38.30 16.98 -8.40
CA ALA A 16 -38.48 15.59 -7.99
C ALA A 16 -38.12 14.66 -9.16
N CYS A 17 -36.91 14.10 -9.15
CA CYS A 17 -36.68 12.81 -9.78
C CYS A 17 -37.19 11.75 -8.79
N GLY A 18 -38.37 11.21 -9.07
CA GLY A 18 -38.99 10.17 -8.26
C GLY A 18 -38.20 8.88 -8.30
N VAL A 19 -37.70 8.45 -7.15
CA VAL A 19 -37.38 7.05 -6.87
C VAL A 19 -38.49 6.55 -5.96
N ALA A 20 -39.43 5.80 -6.53
CA ALA A 20 -40.41 5.06 -5.76
C ALA A 20 -39.68 3.89 -5.06
N ALA A 21 -39.98 3.67 -3.78
CA ALA A 21 -39.56 2.46 -3.07
C ALA A 21 -40.22 1.24 -3.74
N PRO A 22 -39.51 0.12 -3.91
CA PRO A 22 -40.09 -1.06 -4.57
C PRO A 22 -41.15 -1.70 -3.67
N ALA A 23 -42.28 -2.05 -4.28
CA ALA A 23 -43.28 -2.90 -3.65
C ALA A 23 -42.74 -4.33 -3.50
N PRO A 24 -43.12 -5.07 -2.43
CA PRO A 24 -42.70 -6.46 -2.27
C PRO A 24 -43.41 -7.32 -3.32
N GLY A 25 -42.69 -7.64 -4.41
CA GLY A 25 -43.22 -8.47 -5.49
C GLY A 25 -42.49 -8.37 -6.84
N ASP A 26 -41.73 -7.31 -7.08
CA ASP A 26 -40.98 -7.14 -8.34
C ASP A 26 -39.52 -7.57 -8.18
N THR A 27 -39.27 -8.87 -8.31
CA THR A 27 -37.95 -9.34 -8.75
C THR A 27 -37.87 -9.08 -10.24
N ASP A 28 -37.15 -8.03 -10.65
CA ASP A 28 -36.65 -7.98 -12.02
C ASP A 28 -35.92 -9.31 -12.29
N PRO A 29 -36.22 -10.00 -13.40
CA PRO A 29 -35.49 -11.21 -13.74
C PRO A 29 -34.01 -10.85 -13.90
N PRO A 30 -33.09 -11.77 -13.54
CA PRO A 30 -31.66 -11.56 -13.80
C PRO A 30 -31.50 -11.15 -15.26
N GLY A 31 -30.74 -10.07 -15.47
CA GLY A 31 -30.56 -9.42 -16.76
C GLY A 31 -30.39 -10.45 -17.87
N VAL A 32 -31.13 -10.26 -18.96
CA VAL A 32 -31.04 -11.09 -20.15
C VAL A 32 -29.56 -11.20 -20.53
N ALA A 33 -28.97 -12.36 -20.24
CA ALA A 33 -27.64 -12.69 -20.70
C ALA A 33 -27.63 -12.47 -22.21
N ASP A 34 -26.65 -11.70 -22.72
CA ASP A 34 -26.43 -11.55 -24.15
C ASP A 34 -26.37 -12.96 -24.77
N THR A 35 -27.46 -13.37 -25.41
CA THR A 35 -27.63 -14.72 -25.96
C THR A 35 -26.81 -14.94 -27.23
N ALA A 36 -25.98 -13.96 -27.63
CA ALA A 36 -25.02 -14.13 -28.70
C ALA A 36 -23.90 -15.06 -28.23
N MET A 37 -23.66 -16.11 -29.01
CA MET A 37 -22.57 -17.06 -28.76
C MET A 37 -21.23 -16.32 -28.71
N ARG A 38 -20.46 -16.50 -27.63
CA ARG A 38 -19.10 -15.98 -27.51
C ARG A 38 -18.28 -16.41 -28.73
N PRO A 39 -17.47 -15.52 -29.33
CA PRO A 39 -16.54 -15.92 -30.39
C PRO A 39 -15.67 -17.08 -29.93
N THR A 40 -15.35 -18.00 -30.83
CA THR A 40 -14.51 -19.17 -30.53
C THR A 40 -13.09 -19.03 -31.10
N THR A 41 -12.84 -18.00 -31.88
CA THR A 41 -11.55 -17.72 -32.53
C THR A 41 -11.01 -16.39 -32.04
N ALA A 42 -9.70 -16.34 -31.81
CA ALA A 42 -9.02 -15.10 -31.49
C ALA A 42 -9.19 -14.05 -32.60
N TRP A 43 -9.16 -12.77 -32.22
CA TRP A 43 -9.22 -11.66 -33.17
C TRP A 43 -8.30 -10.52 -32.75
N ARG A 44 -8.10 -9.57 -33.67
CA ARG A 44 -7.30 -8.37 -33.43
C ARG A 44 -8.22 -7.21 -33.07
N GLN A 45 -7.97 -6.59 -31.92
CA GLN A 45 -8.69 -5.42 -31.44
C GLN A 45 -7.79 -4.19 -31.57
N ASP A 46 -8.24 -3.21 -32.36
CA ASP A 46 -7.60 -1.91 -32.42
C ASP A 46 -7.96 -1.10 -31.16
N VAL A 47 -6.97 -0.45 -30.56
CA VAL A 47 -7.16 0.45 -29.43
C VAL A 47 -6.52 1.82 -29.66
N LEU A 48 -7.09 2.83 -29.02
CA LEU A 48 -6.47 4.14 -28.82
C LEU A 48 -6.43 4.40 -27.32
N VAL A 49 -5.24 4.58 -26.77
CA VAL A 49 -5.06 4.96 -25.36
C VAL A 49 -4.77 6.44 -25.29
N ARG A 50 -5.45 7.11 -24.37
CA ARG A 50 -5.21 8.51 -24.04
C ARG A 50 -4.84 8.62 -22.56
N LEU A 51 -4.02 9.59 -22.24
CA LEU A 51 -3.71 10.00 -20.88
C LEU A 51 -4.16 11.44 -20.72
N ASP A 52 -5.14 11.66 -19.83
CA ASP A 52 -5.81 12.95 -19.63
C ASP A 52 -6.37 13.53 -20.95
N GLY A 53 -6.97 12.66 -21.78
CA GLY A 53 -7.61 13.00 -23.05
C GLY A 53 -6.67 13.14 -24.25
N VAL A 54 -5.35 13.05 -24.06
CA VAL A 54 -4.32 13.15 -25.11
C VAL A 54 -3.76 11.77 -25.46
N PRO A 55 -3.63 11.39 -26.74
CA PRO A 55 -3.00 10.11 -27.10
C PRO A 55 -1.62 9.93 -26.47
N VAL A 56 -1.37 8.74 -25.91
CA VAL A 56 -0.15 8.47 -25.13
C VAL A 56 0.63 7.30 -25.71
N ALA A 57 1.93 7.52 -25.97
CA ALA A 57 2.85 6.49 -26.40
C ALA A 57 3.35 5.64 -25.22
N GLY A 58 3.67 4.37 -25.48
CA GLY A 58 4.30 3.51 -24.49
C GLY A 58 3.38 2.97 -23.38
N ALA A 59 2.09 3.32 -23.38
CA ALA A 59 1.11 2.73 -22.47
C ALA A 59 1.01 1.22 -22.69
N ILE A 60 0.86 0.45 -21.62
CA ILE A 60 0.75 -1.01 -21.67
C ILE A 60 -0.68 -1.35 -22.07
N VAL A 61 -0.86 -2.22 -23.06
CA VAL A 61 -2.19 -2.71 -23.47
C VAL A 61 -2.18 -4.23 -23.59
N LEU A 62 -3.19 -4.89 -23.02
CA LEU A 62 -3.36 -6.34 -23.04
C LEU A 62 -4.83 -6.73 -22.89
N GLN A 63 -5.17 -7.96 -23.25
CA GLN A 63 -6.38 -8.60 -22.71
C GLN A 63 -6.10 -9.02 -21.26
N GLY A 64 -7.07 -8.85 -20.36
CA GLY A 64 -6.97 -9.37 -19.00
C GLY A 64 -6.63 -10.87 -18.97
N GLY A 65 -5.63 -11.26 -18.18
CA GLY A 65 -5.17 -12.66 -18.10
C GLY A 65 -4.27 -13.13 -19.25
N ALA A 66 -4.05 -12.32 -20.28
CA ALA A 66 -3.11 -12.66 -21.34
C ALA A 66 -1.66 -12.71 -20.79
N PRO A 67 -0.82 -13.64 -21.28
CA PRO A 67 0.57 -13.78 -20.81
C PRO A 67 1.49 -12.65 -21.29
N GLY A 68 1.04 -11.84 -22.24
CA GLY A 68 1.82 -10.78 -22.86
C GLY A 68 1.04 -9.50 -23.01
N HIS A 69 1.75 -8.43 -23.33
CA HIS A 69 1.19 -7.11 -23.60
C HIS A 69 1.88 -6.49 -24.81
N VAL A 70 1.23 -5.49 -25.38
CA VAL A 70 1.82 -4.58 -26.37
C VAL A 70 1.94 -3.18 -25.77
N ARG A 71 2.64 -2.30 -26.47
CA ARG A 71 2.72 -0.88 -26.12
C ARG A 71 2.13 -0.03 -27.22
N THR A 72 1.51 1.08 -26.84
CA THR A 72 1.02 2.06 -27.80
C THR A 72 2.14 2.75 -28.57
N ALA A 73 1.90 3.02 -29.85
CA ALA A 73 2.75 3.84 -30.70
C ALA A 73 2.63 5.34 -30.36
N GLU A 74 3.37 6.19 -31.07
CA GLU A 74 3.40 7.65 -30.86
C GLU A 74 2.01 8.31 -30.95
N ASP A 75 1.12 7.76 -31.78
CA ASP A 75 -0.25 8.25 -31.95
C ASP A 75 -1.25 7.68 -30.91
N GLY A 76 -0.74 6.99 -29.89
CA GLY A 76 -1.53 6.34 -28.84
C GLY A 76 -2.22 5.04 -29.26
N THR A 77 -1.97 4.53 -30.47
CA THR A 77 -2.65 3.32 -30.95
C THR A 77 -1.87 2.05 -30.65
N ALA A 78 -2.60 0.95 -30.45
CA ALA A 78 -2.05 -0.40 -30.41
C ALA A 78 -3.05 -1.40 -31.01
N VAL A 79 -2.57 -2.60 -31.30
CA VAL A 79 -3.42 -3.72 -31.72
C VAL A 79 -3.16 -4.89 -30.79
N VAL A 80 -4.20 -5.32 -30.09
CA VAL A 80 -4.14 -6.43 -29.13
C VAL A 80 -4.80 -7.66 -29.75
N GLU A 81 -4.19 -8.82 -29.57
CA GLU A 81 -4.86 -10.09 -29.86
C GLU A 81 -5.76 -10.44 -28.67
N VAL A 82 -7.05 -10.63 -28.95
CA VAL A 82 -8.03 -11.07 -27.97
C VAL A 82 -8.34 -12.53 -28.24
N ASP A 83 -7.98 -13.39 -27.29
CA ASP A 83 -8.22 -14.83 -27.32
C ASP A 83 -9.40 -15.19 -26.39
N PRO A 84 -10.55 -15.60 -26.96
CA PRO A 84 -11.71 -16.00 -26.18
C PRO A 84 -11.51 -17.32 -25.41
N ALA A 85 -10.42 -18.06 -25.65
CA ALA A 85 -10.07 -19.24 -24.87
C ALA A 85 -9.47 -18.91 -23.49
N ILE A 86 -9.00 -17.68 -23.27
CA ILE A 86 -8.53 -17.23 -21.96
C ILE A 86 -9.73 -17.10 -21.02
N PRO A 87 -9.76 -17.81 -19.86
CA PRO A 87 -10.89 -17.76 -18.95
C PRO A 87 -11.09 -16.38 -18.33
N GLY A 88 -12.36 -15.97 -18.22
CA GLY A 88 -12.81 -14.76 -17.53
C GLY A 88 -13.53 -13.76 -18.42
N ASP A 89 -13.58 -12.52 -17.95
CA ASP A 89 -14.11 -11.38 -18.71
C ASP A 89 -13.19 -11.07 -19.91
N LEU A 90 -13.80 -10.79 -21.06
CA LEU A 90 -13.09 -10.42 -22.29
C LEU A 90 -12.90 -8.92 -22.33
N VAL A 91 -11.92 -8.46 -21.56
CA VAL A 91 -11.63 -7.03 -21.36
C VAL A 91 -10.27 -6.71 -21.93
N VAL A 92 -10.18 -5.62 -22.69
CA VAL A 92 -8.89 -5.03 -23.06
C VAL A 92 -8.57 -3.92 -22.07
N VAL A 93 -7.39 -4.01 -21.48
CA VAL A 93 -6.90 -3.16 -20.40
C VAL A 93 -5.80 -2.26 -20.91
N ALA A 94 -5.83 -0.99 -20.50
CA ALA A 94 -4.71 -0.07 -20.61
C ALA A 94 -4.16 0.25 -19.22
N ALA A 95 -2.85 0.32 -19.10
CA ALA A 95 -2.16 0.67 -17.86
C ALA A 95 -1.00 1.63 -18.13
N HIS A 96 -0.73 2.52 -17.18
CA HIS A 96 0.37 3.46 -17.23
C HIS A 96 0.89 3.74 -15.81
N PRO A 97 2.21 3.90 -15.58
CA PRO A 97 2.76 4.12 -14.24
C PRO A 97 2.30 5.41 -13.54
N GLU A 98 1.56 6.27 -14.24
CA GLU A 98 1.08 7.56 -13.74
C GLU A 98 -0.44 7.61 -13.60
N ALA A 99 -1.17 6.54 -13.95
CA ALA A 99 -2.62 6.55 -14.04
C ALA A 99 -3.22 5.22 -13.59
N ARG A 100 -4.45 5.30 -13.06
CA ARG A 100 -5.21 4.09 -12.70
C ARG A 100 -5.52 3.30 -13.96
N SER A 101 -5.34 1.99 -13.92
CA SER A 101 -5.66 1.11 -15.04
C SER A 101 -7.16 1.21 -15.38
N VAL A 102 -7.47 1.18 -16.67
CA VAL A 102 -8.83 1.19 -17.20
C VAL A 102 -9.01 0.04 -18.19
N GLY A 103 -10.22 -0.47 -18.32
CA GLY A 103 -10.51 -1.52 -19.29
C GLY A 103 -11.92 -1.41 -19.84
N GLU A 104 -12.09 -1.99 -21.02
CA GLU A 104 -13.36 -2.01 -21.75
C GLU A 104 -13.66 -3.44 -22.24
N ASP A 105 -14.93 -3.81 -22.15
CA ASP A 105 -15.40 -5.10 -22.65
C ASP A 105 -15.30 -5.16 -24.18
N VAL A 106 -14.65 -6.21 -24.68
CA VAL A 106 -14.52 -6.51 -26.10
C VAL A 106 -15.09 -7.90 -26.34
N LEU A 107 -16.40 -8.02 -26.26
CA LEU A 107 -17.03 -9.34 -26.35
C LEU A 107 -16.93 -9.96 -27.75
N ARG A 108 -16.66 -9.16 -28.79
CA ARG A 108 -16.62 -9.54 -30.21
C ARG A 108 -15.67 -8.63 -31.00
N PRO A 109 -15.22 -9.04 -32.20
CA PRO A 109 -14.53 -8.14 -33.12
C PRO A 109 -15.40 -6.92 -33.43
N GLY A 110 -14.81 -5.74 -33.38
CA GLY A 110 -15.56 -4.49 -33.47
C GLY A 110 -14.70 -3.31 -33.90
N PRO A 111 -15.27 -2.09 -33.84
CA PRO A 111 -14.50 -0.88 -34.09
C PRO A 111 -13.40 -0.71 -33.05
N ARG A 112 -12.51 0.26 -33.31
CA ARG A 112 -11.49 0.67 -32.36
C ARG A 112 -12.11 1.07 -31.01
N VAL A 113 -11.52 0.57 -29.92
CA VAL A 113 -11.88 0.95 -28.54
C VAL A 113 -10.97 2.09 -28.07
N ALA A 114 -11.53 3.07 -27.38
CA ALA A 114 -10.77 4.14 -26.73
C ALA A 114 -10.65 3.84 -25.23
N LEU A 115 -9.45 3.95 -24.69
CA LEU A 115 -9.16 3.74 -23.26
C LEU A 115 -8.57 5.04 -22.71
N ASP A 116 -9.35 5.74 -21.90
CA ASP A 116 -8.99 7.05 -21.33
C ASP A 116 -8.43 6.87 -19.92
N LEU A 117 -7.10 6.86 -19.82
CA LEU A 117 -6.39 6.88 -18.55
C LEU A 117 -6.43 8.28 -17.94
N VAL A 118 -6.64 8.34 -16.63
CA VAL A 118 -6.60 9.57 -15.84
C VAL A 118 -5.47 9.48 -14.84
N ARG A 119 -4.59 10.47 -14.84
CA ARG A 119 -3.50 10.54 -13.87
C ARG A 119 -4.05 10.59 -12.44
N PHE A 120 -3.42 9.86 -11.53
CA PHE A 120 -3.71 10.02 -10.10
C PHE A 120 -3.05 11.30 -9.58
N ASP A 121 -3.63 11.90 -8.54
CA ASP A 121 -2.98 13.01 -7.84
C ASP A 121 -1.75 12.48 -7.08
N ARG A 122 -0.59 13.08 -7.36
CA ARG A 122 0.68 12.72 -6.73
C ARG A 122 0.87 13.38 -5.37
N SER A 123 -0.01 14.29 -4.96
CA SER A 123 0.05 14.89 -3.63
C SER A 123 -0.27 13.84 -2.56
N ASP A 124 0.51 13.86 -1.48
CA ASP A 124 0.21 13.07 -0.29
C ASP A 124 -0.89 13.76 0.53
N ASP A 125 -1.88 13.00 1.02
CA ASP A 125 -2.94 13.48 1.91
C ASP A 125 -2.67 13.07 3.37
N PRO A 126 -2.21 14.00 4.24
CA PRO A 126 -2.01 13.72 5.66
C PRO A 126 -3.28 13.37 6.45
N ALA A 127 -4.46 13.68 5.91
CA ALA A 127 -5.73 13.32 6.53
C ALA A 127 -6.16 11.90 6.19
N TYR A 128 -5.48 11.23 5.25
CA TYR A 128 -5.73 9.82 4.98
C TYR A 128 -5.33 8.95 6.16
N VAL A 129 -6.27 8.14 6.61
CA VAL A 129 -6.06 7.10 7.63
C VAL A 129 -5.72 5.80 6.91
N PHE A 130 -4.62 5.17 7.31
CA PHE A 130 -4.21 3.89 6.76
C PHE A 130 -5.28 2.82 7.01
N GLN A 131 -5.53 2.01 5.98
CA GLN A 131 -6.60 1.03 6.02
C GLN A 131 -6.17 -0.27 6.69
N ASP A 132 -7.12 -0.90 7.36
CA ASP A 132 -6.93 -2.16 8.03
C ASP A 132 -6.77 -3.29 6.99
N PRO A 133 -5.62 -3.99 6.95
CA PRO A 133 -5.41 -5.08 6.01
C PRO A 133 -6.29 -6.31 6.30
N GLY A 134 -6.89 -6.40 7.50
CA GLY A 134 -7.58 -7.59 7.98
C GLY A 134 -6.61 -8.64 8.54
N THR A 135 -7.17 -9.77 8.96
CA THR A 135 -6.42 -10.94 9.44
C THR A 135 -7.08 -12.20 8.89
N PRO A 136 -6.47 -13.39 9.02
CA PRO A 136 -7.12 -14.65 8.64
C PRO A 136 -8.47 -14.88 9.34
N GLU A 137 -8.68 -14.30 10.52
CA GLU A 137 -9.95 -14.37 11.26
C GLU A 137 -10.95 -13.26 10.87
N ARG A 138 -10.51 -12.28 10.08
CA ARG A 138 -11.27 -11.10 9.68
C ARG A 138 -11.10 -10.82 8.18
N ASP A 139 -11.64 -11.73 7.39
CA ASP A 139 -11.62 -11.76 5.93
C ASP A 139 -13.02 -11.66 5.29
N ALA A 140 -14.09 -11.58 6.09
CA ALA A 140 -15.45 -11.62 5.57
C ALA A 140 -15.86 -10.37 4.75
N GLY A 141 -15.20 -9.23 4.96
CA GLY A 141 -15.58 -7.93 4.39
C GLY A 141 -14.66 -7.47 3.27
N THR A 142 -15.23 -7.02 2.15
CA THR A 142 -14.48 -6.47 0.98
C THR A 142 -13.73 -5.17 1.26
N ASP A 143 -13.87 -4.63 2.47
CA ASP A 143 -13.17 -3.45 2.98
C ASP A 143 -11.76 -3.77 3.51
N THR A 144 -11.41 -5.05 3.68
CA THR A 144 -10.05 -5.48 4.06
C THR A 144 -9.35 -6.22 2.94
N CYS A 145 -8.00 -6.18 2.95
CA CYS A 145 -7.18 -6.92 2.00
C CYS A 145 -7.37 -8.43 2.15
N ALA A 146 -7.55 -8.91 3.40
CA ALA A 146 -7.71 -10.31 3.76
C ALA A 146 -8.86 -11.00 3.02
N HIS A 147 -9.90 -10.25 2.62
CA HIS A 147 -11.03 -10.81 1.89
C HIS A 147 -10.64 -11.46 0.57
N CYS A 148 -9.74 -10.82 -0.20
CA CYS A 148 -9.30 -11.37 -1.47
C CYS A 148 -7.88 -11.95 -1.41
N HIS A 149 -7.03 -11.48 -0.50
CA HIS A 149 -5.63 -11.84 -0.41
C HIS A 149 -5.36 -12.75 0.81
N VAL A 150 -6.20 -13.78 0.98
CA VAL A 150 -6.24 -14.67 2.14
C VAL A 150 -4.86 -15.26 2.47
N ARG A 151 -4.16 -15.83 1.49
CA ARG A 151 -2.86 -16.47 1.71
C ARG A 151 -1.76 -15.47 2.02
N GLN A 152 -1.74 -14.35 1.31
CA GLN A 152 -0.74 -13.31 1.52
C GLN A 152 -0.90 -12.66 2.90
N VAL A 153 -2.14 -12.42 3.34
CA VAL A 153 -2.40 -11.91 4.69
C VAL A 153 -1.99 -12.94 5.73
N ALA A 154 -2.28 -14.22 5.53
CA ALA A 154 -1.84 -15.28 6.45
C ALA A 154 -0.31 -15.35 6.61
N ASP A 155 0.45 -15.22 5.53
CA ASP A 155 1.91 -15.18 5.61
C ASP A 155 2.42 -13.88 6.27
N TRP A 156 1.78 -12.76 5.94
CA TRP A 156 2.17 -11.44 6.44
C TRP A 156 1.93 -11.29 7.95
N VAL A 157 0.81 -11.73 8.51
CA VAL A 157 0.53 -11.60 9.96
C VAL A 157 1.60 -12.30 10.81
N ASP A 158 2.17 -13.38 10.30
CA ASP A 158 3.24 -14.14 10.93
C ASP A 158 4.64 -13.54 10.67
N SER A 159 4.76 -12.50 9.84
CA SER A 159 6.03 -11.90 9.49
C SER A 159 6.59 -10.95 10.57
N VAL A 160 7.86 -10.57 10.42
CA VAL A 160 8.47 -9.49 11.20
C VAL A 160 8.01 -8.10 10.75
N HIS A 161 7.46 -7.98 9.54
CA HIS A 161 6.90 -6.71 9.03
C HIS A 161 5.62 -6.35 9.78
N ALA A 162 4.68 -7.30 9.95
CA ALA A 162 3.48 -7.10 10.75
C ALA A 162 3.80 -6.71 12.21
N ARG A 163 4.91 -7.23 12.73
CA ARG A 163 5.36 -7.00 14.11
C ARG A 163 6.41 -5.89 14.25
N ALA A 164 6.69 -5.14 13.19
CA ALA A 164 7.78 -4.17 13.18
C ALA A 164 7.61 -3.09 14.25
N ALA A 165 6.38 -2.62 14.43
CA ALA A 165 6.01 -1.58 15.41
C ALA A 165 5.80 -2.13 16.82
N SER A 166 5.45 -3.40 16.98
CA SER A 166 5.16 -4.02 18.28
C SER A 166 6.33 -4.84 18.83
N ASN A 167 7.46 -4.90 18.12
CA ASN A 167 8.62 -5.67 18.54
C ASN A 167 9.18 -5.15 19.88
N PRO A 168 9.10 -5.93 20.97
CA PRO A 168 9.49 -5.44 22.28
C PRO A 168 11.01 -5.21 22.42
N VAL A 169 11.85 -5.87 21.61
CA VAL A 169 13.31 -5.62 21.61
C VAL A 169 13.60 -4.23 21.03
N VAL A 170 12.87 -3.83 19.98
CA VAL A 170 13.00 -2.49 19.39
C VAL A 170 12.59 -1.43 20.41
N HIS A 171 11.48 -1.64 21.12
CA HIS A 171 11.04 -0.74 22.19
C HIS A 171 12.00 -0.69 23.38
N ASP A 172 12.59 -1.83 23.76
CA ASP A 172 13.59 -1.90 24.82
C ASP A 172 14.81 -1.01 24.46
N VAL A 173 15.34 -1.11 23.23
CA VAL A 173 16.44 -0.26 22.73
C VAL A 173 16.03 1.21 22.55
N TYR A 174 14.82 1.44 22.02
CA TYR A 174 14.33 2.78 21.73
C TYR A 174 14.12 3.59 23.00
N ALA A 175 13.33 3.06 23.94
CA ALA A 175 12.97 3.75 25.16
C ALA A 175 14.02 3.59 26.29
N GLY A 176 15.06 2.79 26.06
CA GLY A 176 16.06 2.45 27.07
C GLY A 176 15.50 1.67 28.25
N THR A 177 14.62 0.71 27.94
CA THR A 177 13.94 -0.12 28.93
C THR A 177 14.33 -1.58 28.83
N ALA A 178 14.04 -2.35 29.89
CA ALA A 178 14.17 -3.79 29.89
C ALA A 178 12.92 -4.46 30.45
N ARG A 179 12.73 -5.73 30.06
CA ARG A 179 11.69 -6.63 30.60
C ARG A 179 12.17 -7.31 31.88
N HIS A 180 12.46 -6.48 32.89
CA HIS A 180 12.74 -6.94 34.25
C HIS A 180 11.57 -6.60 35.15
N ASP A 181 11.35 -7.42 36.18
CA ASP A 181 10.54 -6.99 37.33
C ASP A 181 11.34 -6.00 38.18
N GLU A 182 10.70 -5.36 39.15
CA GLU A 182 11.28 -4.30 39.99
C GLU A 182 12.63 -4.71 40.62
N ALA A 183 12.67 -5.83 41.36
CA ALA A 183 13.89 -6.21 42.08
C ALA A 183 15.09 -6.51 41.15
N PRO A 184 14.95 -7.31 40.07
CA PRO A 184 16.01 -7.46 39.07
C PRO A 184 16.40 -6.15 38.37
N CYS A 185 15.44 -5.25 38.13
CA CYS A 185 15.71 -3.94 37.54
C CYS A 185 16.67 -3.12 38.41
N MET A 186 16.32 -2.98 39.69
CA MET A 186 17.11 -2.21 40.65
C MET A 186 18.49 -2.84 40.85
N ALA A 187 18.58 -4.18 40.83
CA ALA A 187 19.84 -4.90 40.91
C ALA A 187 20.76 -4.67 39.68
N ALA A 188 20.18 -4.41 38.51
CA ALA A 188 20.89 -4.04 37.29
C ALA A 188 21.27 -2.55 37.23
N GLY A 189 20.99 -1.78 38.29
CA GLY A 189 21.22 -0.33 38.33
C GLY A 189 20.15 0.49 37.60
N GLY A 190 19.05 -0.14 37.19
CA GLY A 190 17.92 0.54 36.57
C GLY A 190 16.99 1.20 37.58
N SER A 191 16.05 1.98 37.07
CA SER A 191 14.97 2.63 37.81
C SER A 191 13.62 2.01 37.45
N TRP A 192 12.84 1.60 38.46
CA TRP A 192 11.48 1.10 38.28
C TRP A 192 10.49 2.25 38.34
N VAL A 193 10.10 2.79 37.17
CA VAL A 193 9.30 4.01 37.09
C VAL A 193 8.16 3.87 36.10
N GLU A 194 7.09 4.62 36.33
CA GLU A 194 5.96 4.69 35.42
C GLU A 194 6.31 5.52 34.19
N GLY A 195 5.89 5.07 33.01
CA GLY A 195 5.99 5.84 31.77
C GLY A 195 5.17 5.24 30.63
N PRO A 196 5.27 5.83 29.42
CA PRO A 196 4.53 5.36 28.25
C PRO A 196 4.83 3.89 27.93
N LEU A 197 3.81 3.16 27.52
CA LEU A 197 3.94 1.79 27.04
C LEU A 197 3.80 1.73 25.50
N PRO A 198 4.49 0.78 24.84
CA PRO A 198 4.23 0.45 23.44
C PRO A 198 2.74 0.12 23.24
N GLY A 199 2.13 0.66 22.17
CA GLY A 199 0.71 0.44 21.88
C GLY A 199 -0.26 1.27 22.73
N GLY A 200 0.23 1.99 23.74
CA GLY A 200 -0.53 3.01 24.49
C GLY A 200 -0.65 2.78 25.98
N GLY A 201 -1.14 3.83 26.65
CA GLY A 201 -1.24 3.88 28.12
C GLY A 201 0.10 4.17 28.81
N SER A 202 0.09 4.03 30.13
CA SER A 202 1.26 4.13 31.00
C SER A 202 1.37 2.89 31.89
N GLY A 203 2.59 2.59 32.32
CA GLY A 203 2.85 1.51 33.27
C GLY A 203 4.28 1.51 33.78
N LEU A 204 4.50 0.73 34.84
CA LEU A 204 5.81 0.53 35.45
C LEU A 204 6.71 -0.28 34.51
N ARG A 205 7.92 0.23 34.27
CA ARG A 205 8.94 -0.40 33.43
C ARG A 205 10.31 -0.23 34.05
N CYS A 206 11.20 -1.19 33.76
CA CYS A 206 12.58 -1.06 34.14
C CYS A 206 13.28 -0.13 33.14
N ARG A 207 13.76 1.02 33.61
CA ARG A 207 14.55 1.96 32.80
C ARG A 207 16.02 1.80 33.14
N LEU A 208 16.84 1.55 32.12
CA LEU A 208 18.28 1.36 32.30
C LEU A 208 19.08 2.66 32.10
N GLY A 209 18.42 3.75 31.67
CA GLY A 209 19.06 5.05 31.44
C GLY A 209 19.93 5.11 30.19
N VAL A 210 19.91 4.06 29.35
CA VAL A 210 20.65 3.96 28.08
C VAL A 210 19.73 3.46 26.98
N GLY A 211 19.80 4.04 25.79
CA GLY A 211 18.85 3.81 24.70
C GLY A 211 18.60 5.09 23.90
N VAL A 212 17.90 4.97 22.76
CA VAL A 212 17.74 6.11 21.83
C VAL A 212 17.16 7.34 22.51
N LEU A 213 16.03 7.19 23.21
CA LEU A 213 15.40 8.31 23.90
C LEU A 213 16.26 8.91 25.02
N PRO A 214 16.70 8.16 26.05
CA PRO A 214 17.51 8.75 27.12
C PRO A 214 18.87 9.29 26.65
N ASP A 215 19.49 8.70 25.61
CA ASP A 215 20.79 9.14 25.12
C ASP A 215 20.70 10.40 24.23
N LEU A 216 19.60 10.57 23.49
CA LEU A 216 19.40 11.73 22.60
C LEU A 216 18.68 12.90 23.29
N ASP A 217 17.89 12.61 24.31
CA ASP A 217 17.14 13.59 25.08
C ASP A 217 17.54 13.50 26.57
N PRO A 218 18.54 14.26 27.04
CA PRO A 218 19.00 14.19 28.44
C PRO A 218 17.92 14.51 29.49
N ALA A 219 16.83 15.20 29.07
CA ALA A 219 15.66 15.44 29.92
C ALA A 219 14.85 14.15 30.20
N CYS A 220 15.13 13.07 29.46
CA CYS A 220 14.48 11.77 29.56
C CYS A 220 15.15 10.82 30.55
N ASP A 221 16.21 11.23 31.23
CA ASP A 221 16.86 10.44 32.29
C ASP A 221 16.62 11.05 33.68
N PRO A 222 16.07 10.30 34.68
CA PRO A 222 15.48 8.96 34.60
C PRO A 222 13.98 8.98 34.23
N GLY A 223 13.48 10.11 33.73
CA GLY A 223 12.06 10.39 33.55
C GLY A 223 11.38 9.62 32.40
N PRO A 224 10.04 9.68 32.29
CA PRO A 224 9.27 8.86 31.37
C PRO A 224 9.46 9.13 29.85
N CYS A 225 10.22 10.17 29.47
CA CYS A 225 10.40 10.64 28.10
C CYS A 225 9.10 10.80 27.32
N THR A 226 8.21 11.68 27.77
CA THR A 226 6.87 11.86 27.19
C THR A 226 6.84 12.85 26.02
N THR A 227 7.90 13.62 25.82
CA THR A 227 8.01 14.65 24.77
C THR A 227 9.45 14.70 24.24
N PRO A 228 9.92 13.66 23.54
CA PRO A 228 11.27 13.64 23.00
C PRO A 228 11.44 14.71 21.92
N THR A 229 12.62 15.31 21.85
CA THR A 229 12.99 16.25 20.78
C THR A 229 13.75 15.56 19.65
N SER A 230 14.29 14.36 19.90
CA SER A 230 14.96 13.54 18.90
C SER A 230 14.55 12.07 19.00
N THR A 231 13.97 11.54 17.93
CA THR A 231 13.39 10.18 17.93
C THR A 231 14.28 9.14 17.27
N GLY A 232 15.48 9.54 16.83
CA GLY A 232 16.42 8.64 16.14
C GLY A 232 15.91 8.02 14.83
N GLY A 233 14.74 8.44 14.31
CA GLY A 233 14.15 7.92 13.08
C GLY A 233 13.60 6.49 13.18
N CYS A 234 13.44 5.93 14.39
CA CYS A 234 13.03 4.52 14.53
C CYS A 234 11.65 4.25 13.93
N ALA A 235 10.70 5.17 14.10
CA ALA A 235 9.35 5.05 13.55
C ALA A 235 9.34 5.05 12.02
N ASP A 236 10.34 5.66 11.36
CA ASP A 236 10.36 5.80 9.89
C ASP A 236 10.45 4.45 9.17
N CYS A 237 11.00 3.43 9.85
CA CYS A 237 11.07 2.06 9.36
C CYS A 237 10.20 1.09 10.17
N HIS A 238 10.03 1.30 11.48
CA HIS A 238 9.31 0.36 12.35
C HIS A 238 7.81 0.63 12.50
N ALA A 239 7.38 1.89 12.45
CA ALA A 239 5.98 2.29 12.41
C ALA A 239 5.67 3.28 11.25
N PRO A 240 6.05 2.94 10.00
CA PRO A 240 5.96 3.87 8.87
C PRO A 240 4.53 4.26 8.48
N ALA A 241 3.54 3.47 8.89
CA ALA A 241 2.12 3.71 8.65
C ALA A 241 1.43 4.45 9.80
N LEU A 242 2.15 5.34 10.49
CA LEU A 242 1.54 6.29 11.43
C LEU A 242 0.67 7.29 10.67
N ASP A 243 -0.57 7.47 11.12
CA ASP A 243 -1.46 8.47 10.55
C ASP A 243 -0.90 9.91 10.74
N GLY A 244 -1.32 10.82 9.86
CA GLY A 244 -0.88 12.21 9.87
C GLY A 244 0.40 12.44 9.07
N VAL A 245 1.35 13.17 9.66
CA VAL A 245 2.62 13.52 9.01
C VAL A 245 3.56 12.30 9.01
N LEU A 246 4.11 11.99 7.84
CA LEU A 246 5.12 10.95 7.63
C LEU A 246 6.50 11.42 8.09
N GLY A 247 7.27 10.51 8.69
CA GLY A 247 8.67 10.73 9.04
C GLY A 247 8.90 11.51 10.35
N GLY A 248 10.00 11.19 11.04
CA GLY A 248 10.46 11.93 12.22
C GLY A 248 9.57 11.78 13.47
N ARG A 249 8.76 10.73 13.53
CA ARG A 249 7.78 10.50 14.61
C ARG A 249 8.36 9.71 15.77
N ASP A 250 7.76 9.83 16.94
CA ASP A 250 8.09 8.99 18.09
C ASP A 250 7.47 7.60 17.91
N LEU A 251 8.28 6.54 18.06
CA LEU A 251 7.82 5.16 17.90
C LEU A 251 6.75 4.79 18.96
N LEU A 252 6.81 5.42 20.13
CA LEU A 252 5.80 5.30 21.18
C LEU A 252 4.51 6.03 20.83
N GLU A 253 4.35 6.68 19.67
CA GLU A 253 3.06 7.17 19.16
C GLU A 253 2.25 6.06 18.47
N ALA A 254 2.86 4.93 18.10
CA ALA A 254 2.16 3.85 17.39
C ALA A 254 1.00 3.27 18.23
N ARG A 255 -0.22 3.32 17.68
CA ARG A 255 -1.46 2.79 18.27
C ARG A 255 -2.28 2.09 17.18
N GLY A 256 -3.19 1.21 17.59
CA GLY A 256 -4.14 0.55 16.68
C GLY A 256 -3.41 -0.10 15.51
N ILE A 257 -3.91 0.11 14.28
CA ILE A 257 -3.35 -0.47 13.05
C ILE A 257 -1.84 -0.26 12.94
N ALA A 258 -1.32 0.96 13.18
CA ALA A 258 0.11 1.22 13.07
C ALA A 258 0.95 0.39 14.06
N PHE A 259 0.42 0.05 15.23
CA PHE A 259 1.10 -0.78 16.23
C PHE A 259 0.88 -2.28 16.02
N ASP A 260 -0.38 -2.67 15.79
CA ASP A 260 -0.82 -4.06 15.68
C ASP A 260 -0.42 -4.69 14.35
N HIS A 261 -0.26 -3.87 13.30
CA HIS A 261 0.03 -4.31 11.93
C HIS A 261 1.33 -3.74 11.35
N GLY A 262 2.03 -2.83 12.04
CA GLY A 262 3.39 -2.39 11.66
C GLY A 262 3.51 -2.00 10.17
N ILE A 263 4.38 -2.70 9.44
CA ILE A 263 4.51 -2.55 7.98
C ILE A 263 3.45 -3.44 7.32
N HIS A 264 2.32 -2.86 6.91
CA HIS A 264 1.17 -3.57 6.35
C HIS A 264 0.90 -3.28 4.87
N CYS A 265 -0.08 -3.99 4.30
CA CYS A 265 -0.41 -3.98 2.87
C CYS A 265 -0.62 -2.57 2.32
N ASP A 266 -1.48 -1.78 2.97
CA ASP A 266 -1.82 -0.43 2.52
C ASP A 266 -0.59 0.49 2.51
N LEU A 267 0.37 0.37 3.44
CA LEU A 267 1.63 1.12 3.32
C LEU A 267 2.46 0.69 2.11
N CYS A 268 2.78 -0.61 1.99
CA CYS A 268 3.65 -1.12 0.93
C CYS A 268 3.10 -0.79 -0.46
N HIS A 269 1.77 -0.84 -0.61
CA HIS A 269 1.07 -0.54 -1.85
C HIS A 269 0.76 0.97 -2.05
N LYS A 270 1.30 1.86 -1.21
CA LYS A 270 1.24 3.33 -1.40
C LYS A 270 2.59 3.95 -1.72
N VAL A 271 3.66 3.16 -1.77
CA VAL A 271 4.99 3.65 -2.17
C VAL A 271 5.02 3.85 -3.69
N ALA A 272 5.12 5.10 -4.11
CA ALA A 272 5.19 5.49 -5.52
C ALA A 272 6.64 5.49 -6.05
N ALA A 273 7.62 5.79 -5.19
CA ALA A 273 9.03 5.86 -5.57
C ALA A 273 9.98 5.60 -4.38
N VAL A 274 11.24 5.31 -4.68
CA VAL A 274 12.33 5.21 -3.71
C VAL A 274 13.47 6.16 -4.07
N HIS A 275 13.89 6.98 -3.10
CA HIS A 275 14.93 8.01 -3.22
C HIS A 275 16.11 7.70 -2.29
N LEU A 276 17.06 6.88 -2.76
CA LEU A 276 18.16 6.35 -1.93
C LEU A 276 19.02 7.43 -1.25
N GLU A 277 19.06 8.63 -1.83
CA GLU A 277 19.79 9.78 -1.32
C GLU A 277 19.12 10.47 -0.11
N ARG A 278 17.86 10.13 0.19
CA ARG A 278 17.07 10.71 1.29
C ARG A 278 17.12 9.85 2.56
N PRO A 279 16.72 10.40 3.73
CA PRO A 279 16.66 9.64 4.99
C PRO A 279 15.80 8.38 4.84
N ALA A 280 16.21 7.29 5.48
CA ALA A 280 15.59 5.98 5.34
C ALA A 280 14.09 5.96 5.73
N GLY A 281 13.39 4.94 5.24
CA GLY A 281 11.98 4.72 5.51
C GLY A 281 11.10 5.88 5.02
N VAL A 282 10.01 6.14 5.74
CA VAL A 282 9.13 7.29 5.46
C VAL A 282 9.71 8.64 5.90
N GLY A 283 10.96 8.66 6.38
CA GLY A 283 11.75 9.89 6.60
C GLY A 283 12.14 10.63 5.31
N GLY A 284 11.84 10.04 4.15
CA GLY A 284 11.91 10.70 2.84
C GLY A 284 12.33 9.77 1.71
N ARG A 285 12.95 8.63 2.01
CA ARG A 285 13.39 7.65 1.01
C ARG A 285 12.22 6.91 0.39
N LEU A 286 11.24 6.48 1.17
CA LEU A 286 9.97 5.99 0.66
C LEU A 286 9.10 7.21 0.33
N GLU A 287 8.84 7.45 -0.96
CA GLU A 287 7.80 8.38 -1.38
C GLU A 287 6.45 7.67 -1.31
N VAL A 288 5.73 7.89 -0.21
CA VAL A 288 4.38 7.38 -0.01
C VAL A 288 3.38 8.41 -0.54
N VAL A 289 2.43 7.95 -1.35
CA VAL A 289 1.33 8.77 -1.89
C VAL A 289 0.01 8.24 -1.36
N ARG A 290 -0.57 8.93 -0.37
CA ARG A 290 -1.91 8.65 0.12
C ARG A 290 -2.96 9.42 -0.71
N PRO A 291 -4.09 8.78 -1.08
CA PRO A 291 -5.03 9.36 -2.02
C PRO A 291 -5.74 10.59 -1.45
N SER A 292 -5.66 11.70 -2.19
CA SER A 292 -6.32 12.99 -1.89
C SER A 292 -7.64 13.18 -2.64
N GLU A 293 -7.80 12.52 -3.78
CA GLU A 293 -8.92 12.68 -4.69
C GLU A 293 -10.22 12.13 -4.07
N PRO A 294 -11.38 12.78 -4.26
CA PRO A 294 -12.66 12.26 -3.76
C PRO A 294 -13.05 10.97 -4.47
N ALA A 295 -13.58 10.00 -3.73
CA ALA A 295 -14.06 8.76 -4.34
C ALA A 295 -15.35 8.99 -5.15
N THR A 296 -15.52 8.22 -6.22
CA THR A 296 -16.80 8.09 -6.94
C THR A 296 -17.58 6.85 -6.50
N LEU A 297 -16.93 5.90 -5.83
CA LEU A 297 -17.53 4.67 -5.34
C LEU A 297 -18.17 4.89 -3.96
N ALA A 298 -19.43 4.46 -3.81
CA ALA A 298 -20.15 4.59 -2.55
C ALA A 298 -19.43 3.87 -1.40
N GLY A 299 -19.38 4.53 -0.24
CA GLY A 299 -18.74 3.99 0.97
C GLY A 299 -17.22 4.18 1.03
N LEU A 300 -16.64 5.00 0.15
CA LEU A 300 -15.24 5.44 0.22
C LEU A 300 -15.19 6.96 0.23
N ASP A 301 -14.29 7.53 1.04
CA ASP A 301 -14.08 8.99 1.08
C ASP A 301 -13.07 9.47 0.04
N ARG A 302 -12.08 8.63 -0.26
CA ARG A 302 -10.99 8.89 -1.20
C ARG A 302 -10.99 7.88 -2.34
N ALA A 303 -10.67 8.31 -3.55
CA ALA A 303 -10.53 7.44 -4.71
C ALA A 303 -9.41 6.43 -4.43
N PRO A 304 -9.67 5.11 -4.50
CA PRO A 304 -8.65 4.09 -4.28
C PRO A 304 -7.40 4.32 -5.10
N LEU A 305 -6.25 3.98 -4.53
CA LEU A 305 -4.95 4.07 -5.18
C LEU A 305 -4.07 2.97 -4.61
N THR A 306 -3.68 2.01 -5.44
CA THR A 306 -2.85 0.87 -5.00
C THR A 306 -1.80 0.61 -6.07
N PHE A 307 -0.53 0.77 -5.72
CA PHE A 307 0.57 0.44 -6.61
C PHE A 307 0.80 -1.07 -6.62
N GLY A 308 0.80 -1.69 -7.79
CA GLY A 308 0.93 -3.14 -7.92
C GLY A 308 1.78 -3.54 -9.13
N PRO A 309 2.35 -4.75 -9.15
CA PRO A 309 3.23 -5.19 -10.23
C PRO A 309 2.50 -5.52 -11.54
N TYR A 310 1.18 -5.72 -11.51
CA TYR A 310 0.41 -6.19 -12.67
C TYR A 310 -0.37 -5.06 -13.35
N PRO A 311 -0.39 -5.01 -14.69
CA PRO A 311 -1.07 -3.96 -15.45
C PRO A 311 -2.59 -4.15 -15.56
N ASP A 312 -3.08 -5.38 -15.43
CA ASP A 312 -4.47 -5.81 -15.62
C ASP A 312 -5.20 -6.07 -14.31
N VAL A 313 -5.09 -5.13 -13.37
CA VAL A 313 -5.87 -5.11 -12.13
C VAL A 313 -6.93 -4.02 -12.26
N LEU A 314 -8.19 -4.43 -12.40
CA LEU A 314 -9.32 -3.53 -12.65
C LEU A 314 -10.33 -3.48 -11.50
N ASN A 315 -10.07 -4.18 -10.40
CA ASN A 315 -10.98 -4.14 -9.26
C ASN A 315 -11.11 -2.68 -8.76
N PRO A 316 -12.33 -2.11 -8.76
CA PRO A 316 -12.55 -0.70 -8.43
C PRO A 316 -12.21 -0.36 -6.98
N ARG A 317 -12.12 -1.34 -6.07
CA ARG A 317 -11.65 -1.15 -4.69
C ARG A 317 -10.14 -0.90 -4.60
N MET A 318 -9.37 -1.28 -5.62
CA MET A 318 -7.92 -1.08 -5.64
C MET A 318 -7.53 0.25 -6.28
N GLY A 319 -8.21 0.66 -7.36
CA GLY A 319 -7.77 1.82 -8.15
C GLY A 319 -6.30 1.65 -8.58
N ALA A 320 -6.00 0.48 -9.14
CA ALA A 320 -4.64 0.01 -9.26
C ALA A 320 -3.82 0.82 -10.26
N VAL A 321 -2.55 1.04 -9.93
CA VAL A 321 -1.54 1.65 -10.80
C VAL A 321 -0.38 0.66 -10.95
N VAL A 322 -0.01 0.36 -12.19
CA VAL A 322 1.11 -0.53 -12.46
C VAL A 322 2.43 0.12 -12.02
N SER A 323 3.22 -0.60 -11.22
CA SER A 323 4.49 -0.12 -10.68
C SER A 323 5.55 -1.22 -10.76
N PRO A 324 6.51 -1.10 -11.71
CA PRO A 324 7.66 -2.01 -11.79
C PRO A 324 8.53 -2.01 -10.52
N LEU A 325 8.51 -0.91 -9.76
CA LEU A 325 9.26 -0.76 -8.51
C LEU A 325 9.01 -1.93 -7.54
N LEU A 326 7.77 -2.45 -7.45
CA LEU A 326 7.45 -3.58 -6.56
C LEU A 326 8.13 -4.90 -6.99
N GLN A 327 8.77 -4.94 -8.15
CA GLN A 327 9.57 -6.08 -8.65
C GLN A 327 11.08 -5.84 -8.54
N GLU A 328 11.52 -4.68 -8.03
CA GLU A 328 12.92 -4.29 -7.94
C GLU A 328 13.43 -4.35 -6.50
N ALA A 329 14.69 -4.75 -6.30
CA ALA A 329 15.33 -4.77 -4.98
C ALA A 329 15.41 -3.37 -4.33
N THR A 330 15.44 -2.31 -5.14
CA THR A 330 15.44 -0.92 -4.69
C THR A 330 14.24 -0.58 -3.81
N PHE A 331 13.10 -1.24 -4.01
CA PHE A 331 11.94 -1.08 -3.13
C PHE A 331 12.29 -1.37 -1.66
N CYS A 332 12.97 -2.50 -1.42
CA CYS A 332 13.35 -2.94 -0.08
C CYS A 332 14.45 -2.05 0.54
N ALA A 333 15.29 -1.43 -0.29
CA ALA A 333 16.32 -0.47 0.13
C ALA A 333 15.75 0.79 0.80
N GLY A 334 14.45 1.02 0.64
CA GLY A 334 13.70 2.02 1.41
C GLY A 334 13.98 1.95 2.90
N CYS A 335 13.95 0.74 3.48
CA CYS A 335 14.21 0.51 4.90
C CYS A 335 15.48 -0.35 5.15
N HIS A 336 15.90 -1.19 4.19
CA HIS A 336 17.02 -2.12 4.36
C HIS A 336 18.40 -1.56 3.94
N GLU A 337 18.54 -0.24 4.00
CA GLU A 337 19.79 0.48 3.83
C GLU A 337 19.75 1.68 4.78
N LEU A 338 20.71 1.81 5.68
CA LEU A 338 20.72 2.87 6.68
C LEU A 338 22.15 3.35 6.90
N GLU A 339 22.42 4.53 6.35
CA GLU A 339 23.55 5.36 6.76
C GLU A 339 23.06 6.44 7.72
N GLN A 340 23.72 6.57 8.86
CA GLN A 340 23.29 7.47 9.92
C GLN A 340 24.45 8.33 10.42
N ALA A 341 24.20 9.61 10.69
CA ALA A 341 25.17 10.45 11.38
C ALA A 341 25.37 9.96 12.84
N ALA A 342 26.43 10.43 13.50
CA ALA A 342 26.50 10.34 14.95
C ALA A 342 25.33 11.13 15.55
N LEU A 343 24.43 10.45 16.27
CA LEU A 343 23.25 11.10 16.86
C LEU A 343 23.52 11.66 18.26
N LEU A 344 24.48 11.07 18.99
CA LEU A 344 24.82 11.51 20.35
C LEU A 344 25.29 12.97 20.34
N PRO A 345 24.76 13.84 21.21
CA PRO A 345 25.18 15.25 21.28
C PRO A 345 26.69 15.40 21.46
N GLY A 346 27.32 16.16 20.55
CA GLY A 346 28.76 16.42 20.59
C GLY A 346 29.65 15.27 20.12
N ALA A 347 29.08 14.13 19.71
CA ALA A 347 29.83 13.06 19.07
C ALA A 347 30.04 13.34 17.58
N ASP A 348 31.10 12.79 17.00
CA ASP A 348 31.36 12.80 15.56
C ASP A 348 31.77 11.40 15.11
N VAL A 349 31.60 11.12 13.82
CA VAL A 349 32.02 9.88 13.19
C VAL A 349 33.53 9.95 12.93
N ASP A 350 34.26 8.88 13.22
CA ASP A 350 35.67 8.76 12.80
C ASP A 350 35.76 8.73 11.27
N ARG A 351 36.08 9.88 10.67
CA ARG A 351 36.18 10.03 9.21
C ARG A 351 37.37 9.32 8.59
N GLY A 352 38.35 8.90 9.39
CA GLY A 352 39.42 8.02 8.92
C GLY A 352 38.89 6.62 8.62
N ARG A 353 37.91 6.15 9.40
CA ARG A 353 37.24 4.85 9.21
C ARG A 353 36.00 4.93 8.31
N TRP A 354 35.19 5.99 8.43
CA TRP A 354 33.98 6.23 7.64
C TRP A 354 34.04 7.57 6.91
N PRO A 355 34.61 7.61 5.69
CA PRO A 355 34.86 8.86 4.97
C PRO A 355 33.62 9.68 4.64
N THR A 356 32.45 9.05 4.54
CA THR A 356 31.16 9.73 4.31
C THR A 356 30.69 10.54 5.52
N GLY A 357 31.32 10.36 6.69
CA GLY A 357 30.88 10.96 7.96
C GLY A 357 29.59 10.34 8.50
N ARG A 358 29.23 9.13 8.04
CA ARG A 358 28.04 8.38 8.47
C ARG A 358 28.42 6.94 8.81
N PHE A 359 27.73 6.36 9.79
CA PHE A 359 27.79 4.95 10.12
C PHE A 359 26.90 4.14 9.17
N PRO A 360 27.40 3.07 8.54
CA PRO A 360 26.58 2.10 7.82
C PRO A 360 25.93 1.18 8.85
N VAL A 361 24.85 1.65 9.47
CA VAL A 361 24.10 0.89 10.49
C VAL A 361 23.48 -0.35 9.88
N GLN A 362 23.02 -0.24 8.63
CA GLN A 362 22.57 -1.36 7.81
C GLN A 362 22.99 -1.15 6.36
N SER A 363 23.76 -2.08 5.80
CA SER A 363 24.30 -2.00 4.43
C SER A 363 23.77 -3.11 3.51
N THR A 364 22.62 -3.72 3.85
CA THR A 364 22.11 -4.92 3.17
C THR A 364 21.90 -4.71 1.67
N PHE A 365 21.29 -3.60 1.26
CA PHE A 365 21.07 -3.32 -0.16
C PHE A 365 22.39 -3.08 -0.88
N SER A 366 23.27 -2.25 -0.32
CA SER A 366 24.58 -1.96 -0.92
C SER A 366 25.46 -3.23 -1.02
N GLU A 367 25.43 -4.10 -0.01
CA GLU A 367 26.11 -5.41 -0.02
C GLU A 367 25.54 -6.33 -1.11
N TRP A 368 24.22 -6.42 -1.21
CA TRP A 368 23.57 -7.19 -2.28
C TRP A 368 23.93 -6.63 -3.66
N SER A 369 23.87 -5.31 -3.82
CA SER A 369 24.13 -4.61 -5.08
C SER A 369 25.59 -4.73 -5.55
N ALA A 370 26.54 -4.84 -4.63
CA ALA A 370 27.94 -5.13 -4.93
C ALA A 370 28.21 -6.63 -5.10
N GLY A 371 27.29 -7.48 -4.65
CA GLY A 371 27.40 -8.93 -4.64
C GLY A 371 27.02 -9.59 -5.97
N PRO A 372 27.24 -10.91 -6.08
CA PRO A 372 27.02 -11.67 -7.32
C PRO A 372 25.54 -11.86 -7.68
N LEU A 373 24.61 -11.54 -6.78
CA LEU A 373 23.17 -11.64 -7.02
C LEU A 373 22.58 -10.36 -7.64
N ALA A 374 23.33 -9.25 -7.63
CA ALA A 374 22.92 -8.00 -8.25
C ALA A 374 22.62 -8.20 -9.74
N GLY A 375 21.43 -7.79 -10.17
CA GLY A 375 20.96 -7.94 -11.56
C GLY A 375 20.57 -9.37 -11.98
N VAL A 376 20.72 -10.37 -11.10
CA VAL A 376 20.29 -11.76 -11.34
C VAL A 376 18.97 -12.05 -10.62
N ALA A 377 18.90 -11.71 -9.33
CA ALA A 377 17.80 -12.05 -8.45
C ALA A 377 17.49 -10.88 -7.51
N PRO A 378 16.37 -10.16 -7.69
CA PRO A 378 15.96 -9.11 -6.76
C PRO A 378 15.59 -9.72 -5.40
N CYS A 379 15.52 -8.91 -4.34
CA CYS A 379 15.20 -9.38 -2.98
C CYS A 379 13.94 -10.28 -2.98
N GLN A 380 12.92 -9.87 -3.72
CA GLN A 380 11.64 -10.54 -3.89
C GLN A 380 11.78 -11.97 -4.44
N SER A 381 12.81 -12.30 -5.22
CA SER A 381 12.90 -13.66 -5.77
C SER A 381 13.15 -14.72 -4.70
N CYS A 382 13.79 -14.35 -3.58
CA CYS A 382 14.07 -15.24 -2.47
C CYS A 382 13.15 -14.99 -1.27
N HIS A 383 12.76 -13.73 -1.02
CA HIS A 383 11.97 -13.34 0.14
C HIS A 383 10.47 -13.18 -0.13
N MET A 384 10.06 -13.19 -1.41
CA MET A 384 8.67 -13.32 -1.85
C MET A 384 8.62 -14.37 -2.97
N PRO A 385 8.98 -15.63 -2.68
CA PRO A 385 9.17 -16.65 -3.70
C PRO A 385 7.89 -16.86 -4.53
N PRO A 386 8.05 -17.31 -5.79
CA PRO A 386 6.91 -17.65 -6.63
C PRO A 386 6.10 -18.81 -6.00
N ASP A 387 4.78 -18.66 -5.93
CA ASP A 387 3.86 -19.72 -5.52
C ASP A 387 3.37 -20.49 -6.77
N PRO A 388 3.80 -21.75 -6.98
CA PRO A 388 3.40 -22.54 -8.13
C PRO A 388 1.95 -23.06 -8.03
N ALA A 389 1.33 -23.02 -6.85
CA ALA A 389 -0.03 -23.49 -6.62
C ALA A 389 -1.07 -22.37 -6.71
N ALA A 390 -0.66 -21.12 -6.46
CA ALA A 390 -1.54 -19.96 -6.60
C ALA A 390 -1.79 -19.64 -8.07
N GLY A 391 -3.05 -19.72 -8.49
CA GLY A 391 -3.43 -19.37 -9.85
C GLY A 391 -3.56 -17.85 -10.06
N ASN A 392 -3.73 -17.05 -9.01
CA ASN A 392 -3.57 -15.60 -9.05
C ASN A 392 -3.27 -15.06 -7.64
N VAL A 393 -3.19 -13.73 -7.49
CA VAL A 393 -2.93 -13.10 -6.19
C VAL A 393 -4.17 -12.85 -5.35
N ALA A 394 -5.38 -12.95 -5.92
CA ALA A 394 -6.65 -12.75 -5.22
C ALA A 394 -7.31 -14.07 -4.78
N ASP A 395 -6.50 -15.12 -4.59
CA ASP A 395 -6.90 -16.42 -4.04
C ASP A 395 -8.26 -16.94 -4.57
N LEU A 396 -8.46 -16.86 -5.90
CA LEU A 396 -9.71 -17.22 -6.59
C LEU A 396 -10.29 -18.58 -6.17
N ASP A 397 -9.41 -19.52 -5.87
CA ASP A 397 -9.77 -20.86 -5.47
C ASP A 397 -10.35 -20.95 -4.05
N LEU A 398 -10.21 -19.89 -3.25
CA LEU A 398 -10.79 -19.73 -1.92
C LEU A 398 -12.05 -18.84 -1.92
N LEU A 399 -12.20 -17.94 -2.88
CA LEU A 399 -13.33 -16.99 -2.99
C LEU A 399 -14.59 -17.57 -3.63
N GLY A 400 -14.99 -18.78 -3.25
CA GLY A 400 -16.05 -19.57 -3.89
C GLY A 400 -17.24 -18.74 -4.41
N GLY A 401 -17.58 -18.92 -5.70
CA GLY A 401 -18.71 -18.24 -6.34
C GLY A 401 -18.37 -16.93 -7.07
N VAL A 402 -17.12 -16.46 -7.02
CA VAL A 402 -16.65 -15.30 -7.81
C VAL A 402 -15.99 -15.75 -9.10
N GLY A 403 -16.49 -15.28 -10.25
CA GLY A 403 -15.92 -15.57 -11.56
C GLY A 403 -14.59 -14.85 -11.77
N VAL A 404 -13.71 -15.43 -12.59
CA VAL A 404 -12.43 -14.85 -13.04
C VAL A 404 -12.71 -13.59 -13.87
N GLY A 405 -12.04 -12.46 -13.59
CA GLY A 405 -12.28 -11.24 -14.35
C GLY A 405 -11.99 -9.96 -13.58
N ILE A 406 -12.76 -8.90 -13.85
CA ILE A 406 -12.52 -7.55 -13.30
C ILE A 406 -12.50 -7.55 -11.76
N ALA A 407 -13.45 -8.25 -11.14
CA ALA A 407 -13.62 -8.21 -9.68
C ALA A 407 -12.54 -8.98 -8.92
N SER A 408 -12.09 -10.11 -9.46
CA SER A 408 -11.31 -11.11 -8.73
C SER A 408 -9.96 -11.41 -9.39
N GLY A 409 -9.65 -10.71 -10.48
CA GLY A 409 -8.47 -10.91 -11.30
C GLY A 409 -8.55 -12.12 -12.22
N TRP A 410 -7.53 -12.25 -13.05
CA TRP A 410 -7.39 -13.35 -14.00
C TRP A 410 -6.44 -14.43 -13.51
N TRP A 411 -6.61 -15.65 -14.03
CA TRP A 411 -5.64 -16.72 -13.85
C TRP A 411 -4.29 -16.34 -14.46
N ARG A 412 -3.23 -16.85 -13.85
CA ARG A 412 -1.84 -16.62 -14.21
C ARG A 412 -1.08 -17.93 -14.35
N PRO A 413 0.02 -17.94 -15.11
CA PRO A 413 0.94 -19.06 -15.11
C PRO A 413 1.44 -19.39 -13.69
N PRO A 414 1.64 -20.67 -13.35
CA PRO A 414 2.24 -21.08 -12.08
C PRO A 414 3.51 -20.30 -11.75
N GLY A 415 3.63 -19.83 -10.50
CA GLY A 415 4.78 -19.05 -10.03
C GLY A 415 4.75 -17.57 -10.43
N SER A 416 3.67 -17.09 -11.05
CA SER A 416 3.50 -15.66 -11.30
C SER A 416 3.17 -14.92 -10.00
N ALA A 417 2.29 -15.50 -9.18
CA ALA A 417 1.98 -14.98 -7.84
C ALA A 417 3.17 -15.19 -6.91
N ARG A 418 3.44 -14.20 -6.06
CA ARG A 418 4.57 -14.15 -5.13
C ARG A 418 4.07 -13.75 -3.76
N ARG A 419 4.61 -14.36 -2.71
CA ARG A 419 4.15 -14.23 -1.32
C ARG A 419 5.34 -14.36 -0.39
#